data_AF-A0A838P1S2-F1
#
_entry.id   AF-A0A838P1S2-F1
#
_cell.length_a   1.000
_cell.length_b   1.000
_cell.length_c   1.000
_cell.angle_alpha   90.00
_cell.angle_beta   90.00
_cell.angle_gamma   90.00
#
_symmetry.space_group_name_H-M   'P 1'
#
loop_
_entity.id
_entity.type
_entity.pdbx_description
1 polymer ?
#
loop_
_entity_poly.entity_id
_entity_poly.type
_entity_poly.pdbx_seq_one_letter_code
_entity_poly.pdbx_strand_id
1 'polypeptide(L)'
;MAVPLVQLTRSADVAPDDGPLPTSIAPARKPGWLKVKAPGGPNYVHLKAMMRELGLHTVCEEARCPNVGECWEHKAATFMILGNVCTRNCTYCAVAHGTPKAFDHLEPVQLAEAVERMGLEHVVITSVDRDDLPNGGAEAFAGCITEIRRRLPDTSVEVLIPDFKGSERALAIVMQARPDILNHNLETAERLYRLARPGGRYDRALRLLANARRMDPSGLTKSGVILGLGEEWDEVVGCMRDLRRSDVNILTLGQYLRPSNGHMPVARYYTPDEFAELGELGLSLGFSHVQSSPLTRSSYHAWEQARAAGTRPERSEGKVLG
;
A
#
# COMPACT_ATOMS: atom_id res chain seq x y z
N MET A 1 -19.82 0.41 -41.25
CA MET A 1 -18.87 1.53 -41.42
C MET A 1 -17.95 1.51 -40.22
N ALA A 2 -16.74 0.97 -40.40
CA ALA A 2 -15.76 0.78 -39.33
C ALA A 2 -14.82 1.99 -39.30
N VAL A 3 -14.70 2.62 -38.13
CA VAL A 3 -13.73 3.69 -37.87
C VAL A 3 -12.37 3.02 -37.59
N PRO A 4 -11.28 3.39 -38.29
CA PRO A 4 -9.99 2.78 -38.03
C PRO A 4 -9.38 3.34 -36.74
N LEU A 5 -8.87 2.46 -35.87
CA LEU A 5 -8.03 2.83 -34.75
C LEU A 5 -6.75 3.50 -35.26
N VAL A 6 -6.52 4.74 -34.84
CA VAL A 6 -5.24 5.43 -35.04
C VAL A 6 -4.24 4.89 -34.03
N GLN A 7 -3.22 4.17 -34.51
CA GLN A 7 -2.00 3.88 -33.75
C GLN A 7 -1.21 5.17 -33.57
N LEU A 8 -1.16 5.69 -32.34
CA LEU A 8 -0.20 6.72 -31.94
C LEU A 8 0.99 6.03 -31.27
N THR A 9 1.82 5.35 -32.04
CA THR A 9 3.18 5.01 -31.60
C THR A 9 4.08 6.20 -31.91
N ARG A 10 4.61 6.84 -30.87
CA ARG A 10 5.59 7.91 -31.01
C ARG A 10 6.92 7.26 -31.43
N SER A 11 7.24 7.31 -32.73
CA SER A 11 8.53 6.86 -33.25
C SER A 11 9.64 7.74 -32.68
N ALA A 12 10.56 7.13 -31.94
CA ALA A 12 11.89 7.68 -31.71
C ALA A 12 12.84 6.94 -32.64
N ASP A 13 13.35 7.64 -33.64
CA ASP A 13 14.42 7.14 -34.51
C ASP A 13 15.68 6.90 -33.66
N VAL A 14 16.01 5.63 -33.42
CA VAL A 14 17.31 5.21 -32.90
C VAL A 14 17.85 4.15 -33.85
N ALA A 15 18.93 4.49 -34.55
CA ALA A 15 19.66 3.55 -35.39
C ALA A 15 20.23 2.39 -34.53
N PRO A 16 20.38 1.17 -35.08
CA PRO A 16 20.96 0.07 -34.34
C PRO A 16 22.47 0.28 -34.19
N ASP A 17 22.94 0.39 -32.94
CA ASP A 17 24.35 0.38 -32.58
C ASP A 17 24.74 -1.06 -32.21
N ASP A 18 25.51 -1.73 -33.08
CA ASP A 18 26.03 -3.09 -32.90
C ASP A 18 27.26 -3.12 -31.94
N GLY A 19 27.20 -2.31 -30.88
CA GLY A 19 28.21 -2.27 -29.82
C GLY A 19 28.02 -3.40 -28.80
N PRO A 20 29.10 -3.85 -28.13
CA PRO A 20 28.97 -4.84 -27.05
C PRO A 20 28.02 -4.31 -25.96
N LEU A 21 27.10 -5.18 -25.52
CA LEU A 21 26.10 -4.91 -24.49
C LEU A 21 26.74 -4.15 -23.31
N PRO A 22 26.21 -2.98 -22.91
CA PRO A 22 26.84 -2.17 -21.88
C PRO A 22 26.87 -2.92 -20.55
N THR A 23 28.07 -3.30 -20.15
CA THR A 23 28.40 -3.83 -18.83
C THR A 23 28.24 -2.70 -17.81
N SER A 24 27.25 -2.87 -16.91
CA SER A 24 26.86 -1.98 -15.80
C SER A 24 26.10 -0.70 -16.18
N ILE A 25 24.76 -0.78 -16.08
CA ILE A 25 23.90 0.40 -15.98
C ILE A 25 24.19 1.06 -14.63
N ALA A 26 24.96 2.15 -14.62
CA ALA A 26 25.13 2.98 -13.43
C ALA A 26 23.73 3.35 -12.89
N PRO A 27 23.49 3.30 -11.56
CA PRO A 27 22.16 3.57 -11.02
C PRO A 27 21.73 4.97 -11.44
N ALA A 28 20.66 5.06 -12.23
CA ALA A 28 20.10 6.32 -12.67
C ALA A 28 19.91 7.23 -11.45
N ARG A 29 20.57 8.39 -11.46
CA ARG A 29 20.54 9.35 -10.36
C ARG A 29 19.09 9.70 -10.05
N LYS A 30 18.72 9.65 -8.77
CA LYS A 30 17.36 10.01 -8.33
C LYS A 30 17.01 11.42 -8.82
N PRO A 31 15.90 11.60 -9.55
CA PRO A 31 15.46 12.93 -9.97
C PRO A 31 15.18 13.88 -8.81
N GLY A 32 15.27 15.18 -9.07
CA GLY A 32 15.10 16.23 -8.05
C GLY A 32 13.73 16.24 -7.38
N TRP A 33 12.67 15.84 -8.10
CA TRP A 33 11.30 15.77 -7.59
C TRP A 33 11.04 14.63 -6.59
N LEU A 34 12.01 13.72 -6.39
CA LEU A 34 11.94 12.69 -5.34
C LEU A 34 12.55 13.13 -4.00
N LYS A 35 13.01 14.39 -3.89
CA LYS A 35 13.64 14.90 -2.68
C LYS A 35 12.58 15.24 -1.64
N VAL A 36 12.71 14.67 -0.44
CA VAL A 36 11.87 14.96 0.72
C VAL A 36 12.70 15.57 1.86
N LYS A 37 12.01 16.20 2.80
CA LYS A 37 12.61 16.67 4.05
C LYS A 37 12.87 15.48 4.97
N ALA A 38 14.04 15.46 5.62
CA ALA A 38 14.35 14.40 6.59
C ALA A 38 13.41 14.51 7.82
N PRO A 39 12.95 13.38 8.39
CA PRO A 39 12.21 13.39 9.64
C PRO A 39 13.12 13.77 10.81
N GLY A 40 12.55 14.33 11.88
CA GLY A 40 13.35 14.70 13.06
C GLY A 40 12.71 15.68 14.05
N GLY A 41 11.42 16.02 13.90
CA GLY A 41 10.72 16.88 14.85
C GLY A 41 10.52 16.21 16.23
N PRO A 42 10.18 16.98 17.28
CA PRO A 42 9.92 16.44 18.63
C PRO A 42 8.84 15.34 18.64
N ASN A 43 7.77 15.52 17.86
CA ASN A 43 6.70 14.53 17.71
C ASN A 43 7.23 13.21 17.12
N TYR A 44 8.05 13.28 16.06
CA TYR A 44 8.71 12.11 15.49
C TYR A 44 9.55 11.34 16.52
N VAL A 45 10.36 12.04 17.31
CA VAL A 45 11.20 11.41 18.34
C VAL A 45 10.35 10.76 19.44
N HIS A 46 9.29 11.44 19.88
CA HIS A 46 8.37 10.92 20.89
C HIS A 46 7.66 9.64 20.42
N LEU A 47 7.05 9.67 19.24
CA LEU A 47 6.36 8.51 18.67
C LEU A 47 7.30 7.33 18.43
N LYS A 48 8.54 7.61 18.01
CA LYS A 48 9.56 6.58 17.84
C LYS A 48 9.94 5.90 19.16
N ALA A 49 10.03 6.66 20.26
CA ALA A 49 10.27 6.11 21.58
C ALA A 49 9.08 5.25 22.05
N MET A 50 7.85 5.72 21.82
CA MET A 50 6.62 5.01 22.17
C MET A 50 6.51 3.66 21.43
N MET A 51 6.78 3.61 20.13
CA MET A 51 6.75 2.34 19.36
C MET A 51 7.70 1.30 19.95
N ARG A 52 8.90 1.73 20.38
CA ARG A 52 9.88 0.85 21.01
C ARG A 52 9.46 0.37 22.39
N GLU A 53 8.88 1.26 23.20
CA GLU A 53 8.34 0.94 24.53
C GLU A 53 7.27 -0.15 24.45
N LEU A 54 6.38 -0.05 23.46
CA LEU A 54 5.27 -0.98 23.26
C LEU A 54 5.66 -2.23 22.44
N GLY A 55 6.93 -2.35 22.00
CA GLY A 55 7.39 -3.48 21.21
C GLY A 55 6.76 -3.56 19.81
N LEU A 56 6.26 -2.45 19.27
CA LEU A 56 5.55 -2.39 18.00
C LEU A 56 6.48 -2.04 16.84
N HIS A 57 6.11 -2.51 15.64
CA HIS A 57 6.77 -2.15 14.39
C HIS A 57 5.88 -1.26 13.54
N THR A 58 6.50 -0.39 12.75
CA THR A 58 5.81 0.39 11.72
C THR A 58 6.46 0.13 10.37
N VAL A 59 5.64 -0.03 9.32
CA VAL A 59 6.19 -0.11 7.95
C VAL A 59 6.85 1.22 7.57
N CYS A 60 6.45 2.32 8.21
CA CYS A 60 7.06 3.63 8.04
C CYS A 60 8.57 3.59 8.32
N GLU A 61 8.98 2.92 9.40
CA GLU A 61 10.38 2.76 9.77
C GLU A 61 11.05 1.62 8.99
N GLU A 62 10.41 0.45 8.94
CA GLU A 62 11.00 -0.77 8.39
C GLU A 62 11.20 -0.68 6.86
N ALA A 63 10.30 0.01 6.15
CA ALA A 63 10.43 0.29 4.73
C ALA A 63 11.17 1.60 4.41
N ARG A 64 11.72 2.29 5.43
CA ARG A 64 12.43 3.57 5.29
C ARG A 64 11.61 4.61 4.51
N CYS A 65 10.34 4.75 4.90
CA CYS A 65 9.38 5.56 4.18
C CYS A 65 9.81 7.04 4.15
N PRO A 66 9.88 7.69 2.97
CA PRO A 66 10.23 9.10 2.87
C PRO A 66 9.18 10.02 3.53
N ASN A 67 7.96 9.54 3.74
CA ASN A 67 6.81 10.33 4.19
C ASN A 67 6.57 10.25 5.71
N VAL A 68 7.39 9.49 6.46
CA VAL A 68 7.13 9.21 7.89
C VAL A 68 6.97 10.47 8.74
N GLY A 69 7.78 11.50 8.48
CA GLY A 69 7.69 12.77 9.21
C GLY A 69 6.36 13.48 8.98
N GLU A 70 5.90 13.55 7.72
CA GLU A 70 4.64 14.21 7.37
C GLU A 70 3.43 13.45 7.93
N CYS A 71 3.37 12.12 7.74
CA CYS A 71 2.22 11.32 8.18
C CYS A 71 2.04 11.39 9.70
N TRP A 72 3.12 11.32 10.46
CA TRP A 72 3.07 11.31 11.93
C TRP A 72 2.64 12.66 12.51
N GLU A 73 2.98 13.78 11.86
CA GLU A 73 2.46 15.10 12.26
C GLU A 73 0.96 15.24 12.02
N HIS A 74 0.40 14.52 11.04
CA HIS A 74 -1.04 14.50 10.75
C HIS A 74 -1.83 13.44 11.54
N LYS A 75 -1.23 12.86 12.60
CA LYS A 75 -1.85 11.79 13.40
C LYS A 75 -2.32 10.61 12.54
N ALA A 76 -1.46 10.20 11.61
CA ALA A 76 -1.62 9.00 10.81
C ALA A 76 -0.38 8.12 10.91
N ALA A 77 -0.56 6.83 11.16
CA ALA A 77 0.52 5.86 11.20
C ALA A 77 0.10 4.53 10.56
N THR A 78 1.09 3.79 10.09
CA THR A 78 0.91 2.43 9.57
C THR A 78 1.66 1.44 10.42
N PHE A 79 0.91 0.69 11.23
CA PHE A 79 1.45 -0.36 12.07
C PHE A 79 1.72 -1.61 11.25
N MET A 80 2.83 -2.28 11.53
CA MET A 80 3.18 -3.56 10.93
C MET A 80 3.11 -4.62 12.02
N ILE A 81 2.06 -5.42 12.00
CA ILE A 81 1.83 -6.51 12.96
C ILE A 81 2.51 -7.80 12.50
N LEU A 82 2.54 -8.80 13.39
CA LEU A 82 3.13 -10.12 13.18
C LEU A 82 4.67 -10.11 13.07
N GLY A 83 5.29 -9.05 13.59
CA GLY A 83 6.74 -8.86 13.61
C GLY A 83 7.31 -8.18 12.35
N ASN A 84 8.63 -8.28 12.19
CA ASN A 84 9.38 -7.59 11.12
C ASN A 84 10.20 -8.53 10.21
N VAL A 85 9.96 -9.84 10.30
CA VAL A 85 10.57 -10.85 9.43
C VAL A 85 9.46 -11.57 8.68
N CYS A 86 9.50 -11.49 7.35
CA CYS A 86 8.52 -12.05 6.45
C CYS A 86 8.89 -13.46 6.00
N THR A 87 7.90 -14.35 5.86
CA THR A 87 8.12 -15.68 5.27
C THR A 87 8.36 -15.65 3.76
N ARG A 88 8.19 -14.47 3.13
CA ARG A 88 8.34 -14.25 1.69
C ARG A 88 9.42 -13.22 1.38
N ASN A 89 9.91 -13.24 0.14
CA ASN A 89 11.04 -12.44 -0.32
C ASN A 89 10.70 -11.63 -1.59
N CYS A 90 9.63 -10.82 -1.54
CA CYS A 90 9.30 -9.91 -2.64
C CYS A 90 10.51 -9.02 -2.99
N THR A 91 10.89 -8.98 -4.26
CA THR A 91 12.19 -8.44 -4.70
C THR A 91 12.24 -6.91 -4.71
N TYR A 92 11.10 -6.25 -4.47
CA TYR A 92 10.99 -4.81 -4.27
C TYR A 92 10.92 -4.40 -2.79
N CYS A 93 10.66 -5.34 -1.88
CA CYS A 93 10.31 -5.05 -0.49
C CYS A 93 11.55 -4.99 0.40
N ALA A 94 11.64 -3.94 1.22
CA ALA A 94 12.77 -3.73 2.14
C ALA A 94 12.70 -4.55 3.43
N VAL A 95 11.54 -5.15 3.74
CA VAL A 95 11.32 -5.91 4.97
C VAL A 95 12.20 -7.17 4.95
N ALA A 96 12.82 -7.49 6.09
CA ALA A 96 13.64 -8.68 6.22
C ALA A 96 12.81 -9.95 5.96
N HIS A 97 13.44 -10.97 5.39
CA HIS A 97 12.82 -12.27 5.15
C HIS A 97 13.59 -13.38 5.87
N GLY A 98 12.88 -14.42 6.29
CA GLY A 98 13.45 -15.52 7.06
C GLY A 98 12.40 -16.20 7.93
N THR A 99 12.85 -16.80 9.02
CA THR A 99 11.95 -17.43 10.02
C THR A 99 11.45 -16.38 11.01
N PRO A 100 10.14 -16.07 11.04
CA PRO A 100 9.59 -15.14 12.00
C PRO A 100 9.68 -15.66 13.44
N LYS A 101 9.60 -14.75 14.41
CA LYS A 101 9.40 -15.13 15.82
C LYS A 101 7.97 -15.66 16.03
N ALA A 102 7.77 -16.31 17.17
CA ALA A 102 6.42 -16.67 17.62
C ALA A 102 5.51 -15.43 17.65
N PHE A 103 4.25 -15.62 17.27
CA PHE A 103 3.26 -14.55 17.31
C PHE A 103 2.98 -14.13 18.76
N ASP A 104 3.01 -12.83 19.03
CA ASP A 104 2.63 -12.27 20.32
C ASP A 104 1.12 -12.01 20.35
N HIS A 105 0.40 -12.77 21.19
CA HIS A 105 -1.04 -12.63 21.34
C HIS A 105 -1.48 -11.31 21.98
N LEU A 106 -0.57 -10.55 22.59
CA LEU A 106 -0.84 -9.22 23.17
C LEU A 106 -0.69 -8.08 22.16
N GLU A 107 -0.13 -8.34 20.97
CA GLU A 107 0.12 -7.31 19.94
C GLU A 107 -1.14 -6.49 19.58
N PRO A 108 -2.35 -7.08 19.43
CA PRO A 108 -3.57 -6.29 19.21
C PRO A 108 -3.91 -5.29 20.32
N VAL A 109 -3.66 -5.68 21.58
CA VAL A 109 -3.93 -4.84 22.75
C VAL A 109 -2.93 -3.69 22.83
N GLN A 110 -1.65 -3.98 22.61
CA GLN A 110 -0.56 -2.99 22.58
C GLN A 110 -0.75 -1.99 21.42
N LEU A 111 -1.15 -2.48 20.25
CA LEU A 111 -1.44 -1.62 19.09
C LEU A 111 -2.58 -0.66 19.39
N ALA A 112 -3.70 -1.15 19.94
CA ALA A 112 -4.83 -0.29 20.29
C ALA A 112 -4.47 0.76 21.35
N GLU A 113 -3.61 0.40 22.31
CA GLU A 113 -3.03 1.35 23.27
C GLU A 113 -2.16 2.42 22.60
N ALA A 114 -1.33 2.04 21.63
CA ALA A 114 -0.54 3.01 20.86
C ALA A 114 -1.45 3.98 20.10
N VAL A 115 -2.49 3.47 19.42
CA VAL A 115 -3.46 4.27 18.69
C VAL A 115 -4.15 5.30 19.61
N GLU A 116 -4.53 4.89 20.82
CA GLU A 116 -5.14 5.75 21.84
C GLU A 116 -4.18 6.83 22.32
N ARG A 117 -2.95 6.45 22.73
CA ARG A 117 -1.92 7.39 23.19
C ARG A 117 -1.55 8.44 22.13
N MET A 118 -1.59 8.05 20.86
CA MET A 118 -1.31 8.91 19.71
C MET A 118 -2.52 9.78 19.29
N GLY A 119 -3.73 9.45 19.73
CA GLY A 119 -4.96 10.11 19.32
C GLY A 119 -5.20 10.03 17.81
N LEU A 120 -4.92 8.87 17.19
CA LEU A 120 -5.06 8.70 15.74
C LEU A 120 -6.53 8.66 15.33
N GLU A 121 -6.87 9.43 14.30
CA GLU A 121 -8.22 9.45 13.71
C GLU A 121 -8.41 8.36 12.65
N HIS A 122 -7.31 7.95 12.02
CA HIS A 122 -7.27 6.91 11.01
C HIS A 122 -6.01 6.06 11.21
N VAL A 123 -6.19 4.75 11.20
CA VAL A 123 -5.11 3.78 11.41
C VAL A 123 -5.03 2.86 10.21
N VAL A 124 -3.83 2.69 9.68
CA VAL A 124 -3.55 1.62 8.71
C VAL A 124 -2.81 0.50 9.42
N ILE A 125 -3.29 -0.73 9.27
CA ILE A 125 -2.66 -1.93 9.82
C ILE A 125 -2.21 -2.79 8.64
N THR A 126 -0.92 -3.11 8.59
CA THR A 126 -0.36 -4.08 7.64
C THR A 126 0.34 -5.19 8.39
N SER A 127 0.74 -6.26 7.70
CA SER A 127 1.60 -7.28 8.29
C SER A 127 2.70 -7.71 7.34
N VAL A 128 3.66 -8.44 7.88
CA VAL A 128 4.46 -9.38 7.07
C VAL A 128 3.60 -10.58 6.65
N ASP A 129 4.04 -11.32 5.61
CA ASP A 129 3.45 -12.64 5.35
C ASP A 129 3.88 -13.63 6.45
N ARG A 130 2.90 -14.38 6.96
CA ARG A 130 3.07 -15.43 7.98
C ARG A 130 2.59 -16.77 7.46
N ASP A 131 3.24 -17.26 6.41
CA ASP A 131 2.89 -18.53 5.77
C ASP A 131 3.03 -19.75 6.68
N ASP A 132 3.66 -19.58 7.85
CA ASP A 132 3.82 -20.53 8.96
C ASP A 132 2.58 -20.64 9.87
N LEU A 133 1.67 -19.67 9.85
CA LEU A 133 0.44 -19.67 10.66
C LEU A 133 -0.75 -20.27 9.90
N PRO A 134 -1.70 -20.95 10.57
CA PRO A 134 -2.82 -21.65 9.92
C PRO A 134 -3.68 -20.78 8.97
N ASN A 135 -3.95 -19.53 9.34
CA ASN A 135 -4.71 -18.57 8.53
C ASN A 135 -3.86 -17.36 8.11
N GLY A 136 -2.53 -17.51 8.07
CA GLY A 136 -1.63 -16.44 7.66
C GLY A 136 -1.65 -15.19 8.55
N GLY A 137 -2.16 -15.31 9.79
CA GLY A 137 -2.28 -14.20 10.74
C GLY A 137 -3.55 -13.35 10.63
N ALA A 138 -4.57 -13.81 9.89
CA ALA A 138 -5.85 -13.12 9.77
C ALA A 138 -6.51 -12.79 11.13
N GLU A 139 -6.35 -13.66 12.13
CA GLU A 139 -6.85 -13.43 13.48
C GLU A 139 -6.21 -12.22 14.17
N ALA A 140 -4.94 -11.93 13.86
CA ALA A 140 -4.26 -10.76 14.42
C ALA A 140 -4.85 -9.46 13.88
N PHE A 141 -5.13 -9.40 12.57
CA PHE A 141 -5.85 -8.27 11.98
C PHE A 141 -7.23 -8.07 12.62
N ALA A 142 -8.03 -9.15 12.72
CA ALA A 142 -9.35 -9.10 13.34
C ALA A 142 -9.30 -8.66 14.82
N GLY A 143 -8.31 -9.15 15.56
CA GLY A 143 -8.06 -8.74 16.95
C GLY A 143 -7.73 -7.26 17.07
N CYS A 144 -6.88 -6.73 16.19
CA CYS A 144 -6.50 -5.30 16.22
C CYS A 144 -7.71 -4.40 15.91
N ILE A 145 -8.50 -4.74 14.88
CA ILE A 145 -9.72 -4.00 14.55
C ILE A 145 -10.68 -3.99 15.74
N THR A 146 -10.87 -5.15 16.37
CA THR A 146 -11.78 -5.31 17.51
C THR A 146 -11.32 -4.48 18.72
N GLU A 147 -10.03 -4.54 19.07
CA GLU A 147 -9.49 -3.78 20.20
C GLU A 147 -9.52 -2.27 19.96
N ILE A 148 -9.20 -1.80 18.74
CA ILE A 148 -9.33 -0.38 18.39
C ILE A 148 -10.79 0.05 18.54
N ARG A 149 -11.74 -0.65 17.92
CA ARG A 149 -13.15 -0.26 17.97
C ARG A 149 -13.74 -0.26 19.37
N ARG A 150 -13.27 -1.17 20.23
CA ARG A 150 -13.69 -1.24 21.64
C ARG A 150 -13.27 0.00 22.43
N ARG A 151 -12.08 0.56 22.13
CA ARG A 151 -11.51 1.71 22.87
C ARG A 151 -11.82 3.05 22.21
N LEU A 152 -11.86 3.06 20.89
CA LEU A 152 -11.86 4.24 20.02
C LEU A 152 -12.89 4.06 18.88
N PRO A 153 -14.20 4.11 19.18
CA PRO A 153 -15.25 3.81 18.20
C PRO A 153 -15.27 4.78 17.00
N ASP A 154 -14.69 5.98 17.14
CA ASP A 154 -14.62 7.00 16.09
C ASP A 154 -13.36 6.91 15.21
N THR A 155 -12.45 5.98 15.53
CA THR A 155 -11.22 5.77 14.76
C THR A 155 -11.49 4.82 13.61
N SER A 156 -11.24 5.30 12.39
CA SER A 156 -11.36 4.47 11.19
C SER A 156 -10.14 3.57 11.00
N VAL A 157 -10.36 2.34 10.53
CA VAL A 157 -9.35 1.30 10.38
C VAL A 157 -9.27 0.81 8.94
N GLU A 158 -8.14 1.06 8.28
CA GLU A 158 -7.74 0.44 7.03
C GLU A 158 -6.83 -0.77 7.33
N VAL A 159 -7.06 -1.89 6.65
CA VAL A 159 -6.15 -3.05 6.70
C VAL A 159 -5.50 -3.32 5.35
N LEU A 160 -4.17 -3.30 5.28
CA LEU A 160 -3.38 -3.77 4.14
C LEU A 160 -2.95 -5.21 4.39
N ILE A 161 -3.70 -6.15 3.82
CA ILE A 161 -3.54 -7.58 4.09
C ILE A 161 -2.62 -8.28 3.10
N PRO A 162 -1.93 -9.38 3.51
CA PRO A 162 -1.32 -10.30 2.56
C PRO A 162 -2.40 -11.05 1.75
N ASP A 163 -1.97 -11.86 0.78
CA ASP A 163 -2.92 -12.62 -0.04
C ASP A 163 -3.48 -13.88 0.63
N PHE A 164 -3.02 -14.20 1.85
CA PHE A 164 -3.36 -15.41 2.60
C PHE A 164 -3.28 -16.72 1.79
N LYS A 165 -2.40 -16.77 0.79
CA LYS A 165 -2.33 -17.85 -0.22
C LYS A 165 -3.66 -18.12 -0.95
N GLY A 166 -4.62 -17.19 -0.91
CA GLY A 166 -5.94 -17.31 -1.53
C GLY A 166 -6.99 -17.95 -0.63
N SER A 167 -6.72 -18.08 0.68
CA SER A 167 -7.66 -18.65 1.64
C SER A 167 -8.87 -17.73 1.84
N GLU A 168 -10.04 -18.15 1.34
CA GLU A 168 -11.30 -17.44 1.59
C GLU A 168 -11.68 -17.44 3.07
N ARG A 169 -11.29 -18.47 3.83
CA ARG A 169 -11.48 -18.53 5.28
C ARG A 169 -10.71 -17.41 5.98
N ALA A 170 -9.44 -17.22 5.63
CA ALA A 170 -8.61 -16.17 6.23
C ALA A 170 -9.16 -14.78 5.89
N LEU A 171 -9.56 -14.56 4.63
CA LEU A 171 -10.23 -13.33 4.22
C LEU A 171 -11.52 -13.08 5.01
N ALA A 172 -12.36 -14.11 5.19
CA ALA A 172 -13.62 -14.00 5.93
C ALA A 172 -13.40 -13.60 7.40
N ILE A 173 -12.34 -14.08 8.06
CA ILE A 173 -11.98 -13.68 9.43
C ILE A 173 -11.75 -12.16 9.50
N VAL A 174 -10.98 -11.61 8.56
CA VAL A 174 -10.71 -10.16 8.50
C VAL A 174 -12.00 -9.38 8.19
N MET A 175 -12.78 -9.83 7.21
CA MET A 175 -14.01 -9.15 6.80
C MET A 175 -15.09 -9.15 7.90
N GLN A 176 -15.17 -10.21 8.72
CA GLN A 176 -16.09 -10.27 9.86
C GLN A 176 -15.77 -9.23 10.95
N ALA A 177 -14.50 -8.82 11.07
CA ALA A 177 -14.12 -7.71 11.94
C ALA A 177 -14.52 -6.34 11.37
N ARG A 178 -14.98 -6.31 10.10
CA ARG A 178 -15.53 -5.15 9.37
C ARG A 178 -14.55 -3.97 9.33
N PRO A 179 -13.34 -4.09 8.73
CA PRO A 179 -12.48 -2.93 8.50
C PRO A 179 -13.23 -1.87 7.68
N ASP A 180 -12.91 -0.59 7.88
CA ASP A 180 -13.54 0.50 7.12
C ASP A 180 -13.01 0.53 5.67
N ILE A 181 -11.75 0.12 5.47
CA ILE A 181 -11.14 -0.10 4.15
C ILE A 181 -10.34 -1.40 4.18
N LEU A 182 -10.61 -2.31 3.23
CA LEU A 182 -9.75 -3.45 2.97
C LEU A 182 -8.82 -3.17 1.78
N ASN A 183 -7.52 -3.20 2.03
CA ASN A 183 -6.48 -2.95 1.06
C ASN A 183 -5.68 -4.23 0.78
N HIS A 184 -5.46 -4.52 -0.50
CA HIS A 184 -4.45 -5.48 -0.94
C HIS A 184 -3.79 -4.97 -2.21
N ASN A 185 -2.49 -4.73 -2.18
CA ASN A 185 -1.79 -4.21 -3.35
C ASN A 185 -1.59 -5.30 -4.42
N LEU A 186 -1.86 -4.92 -5.67
CA LEU A 186 -1.46 -5.68 -6.85
C LEU A 186 0.04 -5.53 -7.12
N GLU A 187 0.60 -4.35 -6.85
CA GLU A 187 2.01 -3.96 -6.91
C GLU A 187 2.57 -3.77 -8.32
N THR A 188 2.32 -4.67 -9.28
CA THR A 188 2.89 -4.53 -10.63
C THR A 188 2.09 -5.31 -11.68
N ALA A 189 2.48 -5.14 -12.95
CA ALA A 189 1.94 -5.83 -14.11
C ALA A 189 2.10 -7.35 -14.04
N GLU A 190 1.17 -8.08 -14.68
CA GLU A 190 1.13 -9.54 -14.68
C GLU A 190 2.46 -10.16 -15.15
N ARG A 191 3.06 -9.63 -16.22
CA ARG A 191 4.34 -10.07 -16.77
C ARG A 191 5.47 -10.03 -15.74
N LEU A 192 5.49 -8.99 -14.89
CA LEU A 192 6.52 -8.80 -13.86
C LEU A 192 6.19 -9.50 -12.55
N TYR A 193 4.96 -9.98 -12.38
CA TYR A 193 4.44 -10.35 -11.07
C TYR A 193 5.25 -11.45 -10.39
N ARG A 194 5.65 -12.50 -11.12
CA ARG A 194 6.45 -13.60 -10.55
C ARG A 194 7.89 -13.19 -10.23
N LEU A 195 8.42 -12.18 -10.92
CA LEU A 195 9.74 -11.62 -10.66
C LEU A 195 9.72 -10.70 -9.44
N ALA A 196 8.70 -9.85 -9.33
CA ALA A 196 8.50 -8.94 -8.21
C ALA A 196 8.04 -9.68 -6.93
N ARG A 197 7.16 -10.66 -7.08
CA ARG A 197 6.47 -11.41 -6.00
C ARG A 197 6.54 -12.92 -6.26
N PRO A 198 7.68 -13.59 -6.00
CA PRO A 198 7.83 -15.03 -6.27
C PRO A 198 6.73 -15.91 -5.63
N GLY A 199 6.32 -15.56 -4.41
CA GLY A 199 5.24 -16.22 -3.68
C GLY A 199 3.82 -15.80 -4.10
N GLY A 200 3.67 -14.69 -4.83
CA GLY A 200 2.41 -14.09 -5.24
C GLY A 200 1.83 -14.66 -6.55
N ARG A 201 0.52 -14.47 -6.78
CA ARG A 201 -0.12 -14.66 -8.09
C ARG A 201 -1.03 -13.46 -8.42
N TYR A 202 -1.00 -12.98 -9.66
CA TYR A 202 -1.74 -11.79 -10.11
C TYR A 202 -3.25 -12.00 -10.00
N ASP A 203 -3.73 -13.08 -10.61
CA ASP A 203 -5.12 -13.52 -10.56
C ASP A 203 -5.64 -13.76 -9.13
N ARG A 204 -4.78 -14.26 -8.23
CA ARG A 204 -5.13 -14.43 -6.81
C ARG A 204 -5.36 -13.12 -6.09
N ALA A 205 -4.54 -12.10 -6.34
CA ALA A 205 -4.72 -10.77 -5.76
C ALA A 205 -6.06 -10.15 -6.22
N LEU A 206 -6.35 -10.25 -7.51
CA LEU A 206 -7.62 -9.76 -8.08
C LEU A 206 -8.84 -10.51 -7.53
N ARG A 207 -8.76 -11.83 -7.40
CA ARG A 207 -9.83 -12.64 -6.78
C ARG A 207 -10.03 -12.30 -5.31
N LEU A 208 -8.95 -12.07 -4.55
CA LEU A 208 -9.05 -11.71 -3.13
C LEU A 208 -9.81 -10.39 -2.95
N LEU A 209 -9.50 -9.37 -3.75
CA LEU A 209 -10.22 -8.08 -3.74
C LEU A 209 -11.69 -8.23 -4.14
N ALA A 210 -11.96 -8.98 -5.21
CA ALA A 210 -13.33 -9.26 -5.64
C ALA A 210 -14.12 -10.04 -4.56
N ASN A 211 -13.47 -11.00 -3.90
CA ASN A 211 -14.08 -11.77 -2.81
C ASN A 211 -14.41 -10.90 -1.60
N ALA A 212 -13.55 -9.94 -1.25
CA ALA A 212 -13.83 -9.00 -0.17
C ALA A 212 -15.11 -8.19 -0.45
N ARG A 213 -15.25 -7.67 -1.68
CA ARG A 213 -16.46 -6.96 -2.13
C ARG A 213 -17.70 -7.84 -2.18
N ARG A 214 -17.56 -9.13 -2.51
CA ARG A 214 -18.68 -10.10 -2.43
C ARG A 214 -19.12 -10.35 -0.99
N MET A 215 -18.19 -10.38 -0.04
CA MET A 215 -18.49 -10.58 1.38
C MET A 215 -19.10 -9.35 2.03
N ASP A 216 -18.66 -8.16 1.63
CA ASP A 216 -19.22 -6.87 2.06
C ASP A 216 -19.30 -5.89 0.88
N PRO A 217 -20.45 -5.84 0.19
CA PRO A 217 -20.68 -4.89 -0.90
C PRO A 217 -20.73 -3.42 -0.48
N SER A 218 -20.76 -3.11 0.81
CA SER A 218 -20.72 -1.74 1.33
C SER A 218 -19.31 -1.29 1.72
N GLY A 219 -18.44 -2.23 2.09
CA GLY A 219 -17.07 -1.96 2.54
C GLY A 219 -16.11 -1.57 1.42
N LEU A 220 -15.27 -0.57 1.63
CA LEU A 220 -14.38 -0.09 0.59
C LEU A 220 -13.20 -1.04 0.37
N THR A 221 -12.83 -1.23 -0.89
CA THR A 221 -11.56 -1.87 -1.25
C THR A 221 -10.57 -0.92 -1.88
N LYS A 222 -9.30 -1.22 -1.64
CA LYS A 222 -8.17 -0.43 -2.09
C LYS A 222 -7.07 -1.32 -2.64
N SER A 223 -6.33 -0.78 -3.62
CA SER A 223 -5.13 -1.42 -4.12
C SER A 223 -4.11 -0.39 -4.60
N GLY A 224 -2.88 -0.84 -4.75
CA GLY A 224 -1.78 -0.03 -5.25
C GLY A 224 -0.98 -0.71 -6.35
N VAL A 225 -0.41 0.11 -7.22
CA VAL A 225 0.58 -0.29 -8.23
C VAL A 225 1.82 0.59 -8.06
N ILE A 226 2.98 -0.06 -8.03
CA ILE A 226 4.29 0.58 -7.97
C ILE A 226 4.83 0.69 -9.40
N LEU A 227 5.19 1.90 -9.81
CA LEU A 227 5.70 2.21 -11.15
C LEU A 227 7.23 2.31 -11.17
N GLY A 228 7.84 1.94 -12.29
CA GLY A 228 9.28 1.95 -12.50
C GLY A 228 9.98 0.62 -12.22
N LEU A 229 9.23 -0.48 -12.14
CA LEU A 229 9.76 -1.86 -12.06
C LEU A 229 10.07 -2.43 -13.45
N GLY A 230 9.63 -1.76 -14.52
CA GLY A 230 9.86 -2.17 -15.92
C GLY A 230 8.59 -2.55 -16.65
N GLU A 231 7.45 -2.17 -16.09
CA GLU A 231 6.14 -2.21 -16.73
C GLU A 231 6.05 -1.15 -17.82
N GLU A 232 5.35 -1.49 -18.90
CA GLU A 232 4.98 -0.56 -19.96
C GLU A 232 3.69 0.18 -19.61
N TRP A 233 3.45 1.33 -20.25
CA TRP A 233 2.29 2.17 -19.96
C TRP A 233 0.96 1.43 -20.11
N ASP A 234 0.80 0.65 -21.18
CA ASP A 234 -0.39 -0.15 -21.45
C ASP A 234 -0.60 -1.26 -20.41
N GLU A 235 0.48 -1.82 -19.85
CA GLU A 235 0.43 -2.77 -18.73
C GLU A 235 -0.06 -2.10 -17.43
N VAL A 236 0.35 -0.85 -17.17
CA VAL A 236 -0.18 -0.06 -16.03
C VAL A 236 -1.68 0.16 -16.21
N VAL A 237 -2.11 0.60 -17.40
CA VAL A 237 -3.53 0.78 -17.71
C VAL A 237 -4.29 -0.54 -17.63
N GLY A 238 -3.67 -1.66 -18.04
CA GLY A 238 -4.21 -3.01 -17.87
C GLY A 238 -4.48 -3.33 -16.40
N CYS A 239 -3.51 -3.07 -15.52
CA CYS A 239 -3.69 -3.24 -14.08
C CYS A 239 -4.85 -2.40 -13.53
N MET A 240 -4.96 -1.15 -13.95
CA MET A 240 -6.04 -0.27 -13.51
C MET A 240 -7.41 -0.83 -13.92
N ARG A 241 -7.54 -1.31 -15.16
CA ARG A 241 -8.78 -1.93 -15.65
C ARG A 241 -9.12 -3.21 -14.90
N ASP A 242 -8.14 -4.06 -14.62
CA ASP A 242 -8.37 -5.31 -13.91
C ASP A 242 -8.73 -5.08 -12.44
N LEU A 243 -8.11 -4.11 -11.78
CA LEU A 243 -8.52 -3.67 -10.45
C LEU A 243 -9.95 -3.14 -10.44
N ARG A 244 -10.36 -2.36 -11.45
CA ARG A 244 -11.76 -1.93 -11.56
C ARG A 244 -12.73 -3.09 -11.80
N ARG A 245 -12.36 -4.08 -12.61
CA ARG A 245 -13.16 -5.30 -12.81
C ARG A 245 -13.32 -6.12 -11.54
N SER A 246 -12.35 -6.05 -10.62
CA SER A 246 -12.42 -6.61 -9.27
C SER A 246 -13.15 -5.73 -8.25
N ASP A 247 -13.83 -4.67 -8.70
CA ASP A 247 -14.58 -3.73 -7.88
C ASP A 247 -13.74 -2.99 -6.82
N VAL A 248 -12.50 -2.62 -7.17
CA VAL A 248 -11.62 -1.81 -6.32
C VAL A 248 -12.01 -0.33 -6.33
N ASN A 249 -12.30 0.25 -5.17
CA ASN A 249 -12.78 1.64 -5.07
C ASN A 249 -11.65 2.67 -5.09
N ILE A 250 -10.56 2.41 -4.37
CA ILE A 250 -9.45 3.36 -4.17
C ILE A 250 -8.18 2.82 -4.84
N LEU A 251 -7.51 3.66 -5.63
CA LEU A 251 -6.24 3.33 -6.28
C LEU A 251 -5.10 4.21 -5.78
N THR A 252 -3.94 3.60 -5.53
CA THR A 252 -2.69 4.34 -5.29
C THR A 252 -1.64 4.01 -6.34
N LEU A 253 -1.04 5.02 -6.96
CA LEU A 253 0.06 4.87 -7.93
C LEU A 253 1.29 5.62 -7.40
N GLY A 254 2.40 4.91 -7.22
CA GLY A 254 3.62 5.47 -6.63
C GLY A 254 4.90 4.98 -7.30
N GLN A 255 5.97 5.78 -7.23
CA GLN A 255 7.26 5.41 -7.80
C GLN A 255 7.97 4.35 -6.93
N TYR A 256 8.47 3.31 -7.59
CA TYR A 256 9.39 2.35 -7.01
C TYR A 256 10.68 3.05 -6.60
N LEU A 257 10.99 2.98 -5.29
CA LEU A 257 12.27 3.41 -4.75
C LEU A 257 13.03 2.18 -4.27
N ARG A 258 14.06 1.81 -5.04
CA ARG A 258 14.90 0.65 -4.75
C ARG A 258 15.52 0.71 -3.34
N PRO A 259 15.27 -0.27 -2.46
CA PRO A 259 15.81 -0.26 -1.10
C PRO A 259 17.32 -0.49 -1.03
N SER A 260 17.86 -1.40 -1.86
CA SER A 260 19.30 -1.70 -1.94
C SER A 260 19.68 -2.32 -3.29
N ASN A 261 20.99 -2.50 -3.54
CA ASN A 261 21.50 -3.14 -4.75
C ASN A 261 21.11 -4.63 -4.90
N GLY A 262 20.60 -5.26 -3.84
CA GLY A 262 20.06 -6.63 -3.91
C GLY A 262 18.60 -6.72 -4.36
N HIS A 263 17.90 -5.58 -4.47
CA HIS A 263 16.51 -5.52 -4.90
C HIS A 263 16.41 -5.30 -6.40
N MET A 264 15.21 -5.52 -6.95
CA MET A 264 14.91 -5.27 -8.37
C MET A 264 15.41 -3.88 -8.79
N PRO A 265 16.07 -3.72 -9.94
CA PRO A 265 16.55 -2.41 -10.40
C PRO A 265 15.38 -1.48 -10.72
N VAL A 266 15.60 -0.17 -10.59
CA VAL A 266 14.65 0.82 -11.12
C VAL A 266 14.81 0.82 -12.64
N ALA A 267 13.76 0.46 -13.37
CA ALA A 267 13.77 0.50 -14.83
C ALA A 267 13.58 1.94 -15.33
N ARG A 268 12.71 2.71 -14.66
CA ARG A 268 12.37 4.08 -15.04
C ARG A 268 11.91 4.91 -13.84
N TYR A 269 12.18 6.21 -13.89
CA TYR A 269 11.50 7.19 -13.04
C TYR A 269 10.39 7.89 -13.83
N TYR A 270 9.16 7.76 -13.36
CA TYR A 270 8.02 8.48 -13.91
C TYR A 270 8.05 9.95 -13.46
N THR A 271 7.64 10.83 -14.35
CA THR A 271 7.53 12.27 -14.07
C THR A 271 6.24 12.58 -13.31
N PRO A 272 6.17 13.72 -12.57
CA PRO A 272 4.93 14.15 -11.93
C PRO A 272 3.74 14.26 -12.91
N ASP A 273 3.97 14.74 -14.14
CA ASP A 273 2.93 14.89 -15.15
C ASP A 273 2.37 13.53 -15.60
N GLU A 274 3.23 12.52 -15.73
CA GLU A 274 2.78 11.15 -16.04
C GLU A 274 1.95 10.54 -14.91
N PHE A 275 2.31 10.81 -13.64
CA PHE A 275 1.45 10.43 -12.52
C PHE A 275 0.11 11.17 -12.56
N ALA A 276 0.09 12.45 -12.93
CA ALA A 276 -1.15 13.21 -13.07
C ALA A 276 -2.06 12.62 -14.17
N GLU A 277 -1.49 12.28 -15.33
CA GLU A 277 -2.23 11.64 -16.44
C GLU A 277 -2.82 10.28 -16.02
N LEU A 278 -2.03 9.44 -15.33
CA LEU A 278 -2.53 8.18 -14.79
C LEU A 278 -3.62 8.39 -13.70
N GLY A 279 -3.51 9.47 -12.94
CA GLY A 279 -4.52 9.88 -11.96
C GLY A 279 -5.87 10.18 -12.61
N GLU A 280 -5.86 11.03 -13.64
CA GLU A 280 -7.05 11.39 -14.43
C GLU A 280 -7.65 10.15 -15.12
N LEU A 281 -6.79 9.31 -15.71
CA LEU A 281 -7.23 8.06 -16.32
C LEU A 281 -7.90 7.14 -15.29
N GLY A 282 -7.34 7.01 -14.09
CA GLY A 282 -7.94 6.22 -13.01
C GLY A 282 -9.34 6.72 -12.65
N LEU A 283 -9.50 8.03 -12.47
CA LEU A 283 -10.81 8.63 -12.21
C LEU A 283 -11.80 8.35 -13.36
N SER A 284 -11.35 8.44 -14.61
CA SER A 284 -12.18 8.13 -15.79
C SER A 284 -12.61 6.65 -15.88
N LEU A 285 -11.82 5.73 -15.31
CA LEU A 285 -12.15 4.31 -15.19
C LEU A 285 -13.11 4.02 -14.01
N GLY A 286 -13.46 5.03 -13.22
CA GLY A 286 -14.46 4.95 -12.16
C GLY A 286 -13.92 4.47 -10.81
N PHE A 287 -12.64 4.70 -10.50
CA PHE A 287 -12.18 4.70 -9.11
C PHE A 287 -12.80 5.89 -8.38
N SER A 288 -13.27 5.70 -7.15
CA SER A 288 -13.84 6.80 -6.35
C SER A 288 -12.77 7.74 -5.83
N HIS A 289 -11.53 7.27 -5.71
CA HIS A 289 -10.37 8.07 -5.36
C HIS A 289 -9.11 7.50 -5.99
N VAL A 290 -8.23 8.37 -6.48
CA VAL A 290 -6.92 8.00 -7.02
C VAL A 290 -5.85 8.88 -6.42
N GLN A 291 -4.95 8.30 -5.62
CA GLN A 291 -3.75 8.96 -5.15
C GLN A 291 -2.60 8.62 -6.11
N SER A 292 -2.14 9.57 -6.91
CA SER A 292 -1.12 9.32 -7.94
C SER A 292 0.00 10.37 -7.86
N SER A 293 1.18 9.95 -7.44
CA SER A 293 2.35 10.84 -7.35
C SER A 293 3.63 10.04 -7.15
N PRO A 294 4.82 10.60 -7.42
CA PRO A 294 6.08 9.89 -7.20
C PRO A 294 6.28 9.40 -5.76
N LEU A 295 5.79 10.15 -4.77
CA LEU A 295 5.97 9.83 -3.34
C LEU A 295 4.80 9.03 -2.74
N THR A 296 3.75 8.77 -3.52
CA THR A 296 2.60 8.00 -3.04
C THR A 296 3.04 6.64 -2.52
N ARG A 297 2.45 6.25 -1.40
CA ARG A 297 2.49 4.91 -0.81
C ARG A 297 1.06 4.48 -0.53
N SER A 298 0.83 3.18 -0.36
CA SER A 298 -0.51 2.66 -0.06
C SER A 298 -1.14 3.32 1.17
N SER A 299 -0.37 3.78 2.15
CA SER A 299 -0.88 4.50 3.33
C SER A 299 -0.66 6.02 3.33
N TYR A 300 -0.09 6.59 2.26
CA TYR A 300 0.10 8.04 2.17
C TYR A 300 -1.26 8.73 1.96
N HIS A 301 -1.57 9.73 2.79
CA HIS A 301 -2.86 10.46 2.77
C HIS A 301 -4.09 9.56 2.92
N ALA A 302 -3.96 8.39 3.56
CA ALA A 302 -5.07 7.45 3.74
C ALA A 302 -6.25 8.04 4.55
N TRP A 303 -5.99 8.99 5.44
CA TRP A 303 -7.05 9.70 6.19
C TRP A 303 -7.94 10.57 5.28
N GLU A 304 -7.37 11.18 4.24
CA GLU A 304 -8.10 11.97 3.26
C GLU A 304 -8.93 11.06 2.36
N GLN A 305 -8.35 9.92 1.98
CA GLN A 305 -9.04 8.89 1.19
C GLN A 305 -10.26 8.34 1.93
N ALA A 306 -10.10 8.01 3.22
CA ALA A 306 -11.19 7.56 4.09
C ALA A 306 -12.30 8.60 4.19
N ARG A 307 -11.95 9.88 4.40
CA ARG A 307 -12.93 11.00 4.43
C ARG A 307 -13.64 11.16 3.09
N ALA A 308 -12.90 11.17 1.98
CA ALA A 308 -13.46 11.34 0.63
C ALA A 308 -14.39 10.18 0.25
N ALA A 309 -14.12 8.98 0.74
CA ALA A 309 -14.94 7.81 0.50
C ALA A 309 -16.12 7.65 1.49
N GLY A 310 -16.33 8.62 2.40
CA GLY A 310 -17.49 8.68 3.27
C GLY A 310 -17.47 7.70 4.44
N THR A 311 -16.30 7.16 4.84
CA THR A 311 -16.21 6.21 5.97
C THR A 311 -16.35 6.87 7.35
N ARG A 312 -16.74 8.15 7.41
CA ARG A 312 -16.89 8.90 8.66
C ARG A 312 -18.21 9.68 8.65
N PRO A 313 -18.99 9.69 9.74
CA PRO A 313 -20.04 10.69 9.89
C PRO A 313 -19.40 12.08 9.94
N GLU A 314 -19.97 13.04 9.20
CA GLU A 314 -19.55 14.44 9.25
C GLU A 314 -19.62 14.93 10.70
N ARG A 315 -18.49 15.41 11.23
CA ARG A 315 -18.53 16.17 12.49
C ARG A 315 -19.26 17.47 12.17
N SER A 316 -20.41 17.71 12.78
CA SER A 316 -20.97 19.05 12.87
C SER A 316 -19.89 19.91 13.53
N GLU A 317 -19.28 20.81 12.76
CA GLU A 317 -18.45 21.86 13.33
C GLU A 317 -19.32 22.57 14.37
N GLY A 318 -18.95 22.41 15.64
CA GLY A 318 -19.60 23.11 16.72
C GLY A 318 -19.50 24.59 16.42
N LYS A 319 -20.63 25.21 16.08
CA LYS A 319 -20.77 26.66 16.17
C LYS A 319 -20.30 27.05 17.56
N VAL A 320 -19.14 27.71 17.62
CA VAL A 320 -18.74 28.49 18.78
C VAL A 320 -19.82 29.57 18.91
N LEU A 321 -20.76 29.32 19.81
CA LEU A 321 -21.69 30.33 20.28
C LEU A 321 -20.86 31.33 21.10
N GLY A 322 -20.54 32.46 20.47
CA GLY A 322 -20.40 33.73 21.18
C GLY A 322 -21.75 34.32 21.46
#